data_AF-A0AAV0Q881-F1
#
_entry.id   AF-A0AAV0Q881-F1
#
_cell.length_a   1.000
_cell.length_b   1.000
_cell.length_c   1.000
_cell.angle_alpha   90.00
_cell.angle_beta   90.00
_cell.angle_gamma   90.00
#
_symmetry.space_group_name_H-M   'P 1'
#
loop_
_entity.id
_entity.type
_entity.pdbx_description
1 polymer ?
#
loop_
_entity_poly.entity_id
_entity_poly.type
_entity_poly.pdbx_seq_one_letter_code
_entity_poly.pdbx_strand_id
1 'polypeptide(L)'
;MMCEELPVELCAYSISDAGKRCVLENYLARKRMVKYQCKTSEVVVETMSGWIETEACINDCGLDRNVVGISSDYLLSPNFVAKLCSQPCFSYCPNILDLYSNLAQAEGKIFCT
;
A
#
# COMPACT_ATOMS: atom_id res chain seq x y z
N MET A 1 2.86 16.04 -5.48
CA MET A 1 3.08 15.22 -4.28
C MET A 1 4.32 14.35 -4.42
N MET A 2 5.29 14.60 -3.54
CA MET A 2 6.44 13.73 -3.31
C MET A 2 6.18 12.88 -2.06
N CYS A 3 6.63 11.63 -2.05
CA CYS A 3 6.40 10.73 -0.91
C CYS A 3 7.06 11.27 0.37
N GLU A 4 8.26 11.85 0.25
CA GLU A 4 9.05 12.37 1.36
C GLU A 4 8.40 13.57 2.06
N GLU A 5 7.45 14.23 1.40
CA GLU A 5 6.67 15.36 1.95
C GLU A 5 5.35 14.90 2.59
N LEU A 6 4.99 13.62 2.42
CA LEU A 6 3.76 13.10 3.02
C LEU A 6 3.89 12.90 4.53
N PRO A 7 2.83 13.23 5.28
CA PRO A 7 2.68 12.74 6.63
C PRO A 7 2.75 11.21 6.67
N VAL A 8 3.32 10.66 7.74
CA VAL A 8 3.53 9.21 7.93
C VAL A 8 2.22 8.44 7.78
N GLU A 9 1.14 8.99 8.31
CA GLU A 9 -0.21 8.44 8.29
C GLU A 9 -0.84 8.40 6.89
N LEU A 10 -0.29 9.11 5.90
CA LEU A 10 -0.73 9.05 4.50
C LEU A 10 0.27 8.34 3.59
N CYS A 11 1.37 7.83 4.14
CA CYS A 11 2.45 7.28 3.33
C CYS A 11 2.08 5.95 2.68
N ALA A 12 1.66 4.97 3.48
CA ALA A 12 1.37 3.63 2.99
C ALA A 12 0.27 3.67 1.92
N TYR A 13 0.48 2.90 0.86
CA TYR A 13 -0.38 2.79 -0.31
C TYR A 13 -0.45 4.02 -1.21
N SER A 14 0.20 5.14 -0.90
CA SER A 14 0.13 6.33 -1.77
C SER A 14 0.99 6.20 -3.03
N ILE A 15 0.67 6.98 -4.06
CA ILE A 15 1.43 7.07 -5.30
C ILE A 15 1.84 8.53 -5.51
N SER A 16 3.15 8.78 -5.64
CA SER A 16 3.69 10.10 -5.99
C SER A 16 3.22 10.60 -7.36
N ASP A 17 3.39 11.90 -7.63
CA ASP A 17 3.09 12.48 -8.96
C ASP A 17 3.95 11.87 -10.07
N ALA A 18 5.09 11.29 -9.73
CA ALA A 18 5.96 10.58 -10.67
C ALA A 18 5.46 9.16 -11.00
N GLY A 19 4.28 8.76 -10.51
CA GLY A 19 3.72 7.42 -10.73
C GLY A 19 4.46 6.32 -9.94
N LYS A 20 5.25 6.68 -8.92
CA LYS A 20 5.95 5.71 -8.05
C LYS A 20 5.23 5.54 -6.73
N ARG A 21 5.11 4.29 -6.25
CA ARG A 21 4.50 3.99 -4.95
C ARG A 21 5.34 4.54 -3.81
N CYS A 22 4.68 5.09 -2.80
CA CYS A 22 5.28 5.48 -1.54
C CYS A 22 5.39 4.27 -0.61
N VAL A 23 6.46 4.22 0.17
CA VAL A 23 6.74 3.16 1.14
C VAL A 23 7.07 3.78 2.49
N LEU A 24 6.41 3.26 3.53
CA LEU A 24 6.74 3.64 4.89
C LEU A 24 7.94 2.83 5.35
N GLU A 25 8.97 3.52 5.83
CA GLU A 25 10.18 2.91 6.37
C GLU A 25 10.35 3.29 7.84
N ASN A 26 11.03 2.41 8.58
CA ASN A 26 11.52 2.73 9.91
C ASN A 26 13.03 3.00 9.90
N TYR A 27 13.49 3.81 10.84
CA TYR A 27 14.92 4.05 11.05
C TYR A 27 15.23 4.26 12.53
N LEU A 28 16.47 3.95 12.91
CA LEU A 28 16.97 4.15 14.26
C LEU A 28 17.49 5.59 14.43
N ALA A 29 16.81 6.38 15.26
CA ALA A 29 17.30 7.70 15.63
C ALA A 29 18.41 7.61 16.70
N ARG A 30 19.15 8.72 16.89
CA ARG A 30 20.30 8.86 17.83
C ARG A 30 20.03 8.47 19.31
N LYS A 31 18.80 8.11 19.68
CA LYS A 31 18.38 7.66 21.03
C LYS A 31 17.79 6.23 21.06
N ARG A 32 18.04 5.38 20.05
CA ARG A 32 17.39 4.06 19.87
C ARG A 32 15.85 4.11 19.79
N MET A 33 15.28 5.29 19.53
CA MET A 33 13.87 5.39 19.16
C MET A 33 13.71 5.01 17.69
N VAL A 34 12.79 4.10 17.44
CA VAL A 34 12.30 3.83 16.09
C VAL A 34 11.47 5.03 15.65
N LYS A 35 11.84 5.61 14.51
CA LYS A 35 11.07 6.65 13.84
C LYS A 35 10.63 6.14 12.48
N TYR A 36 9.58 6.76 11.95
CA TYR A 36 9.05 6.46 10.64
C TYR A 36 9.33 7.61 9.68
N GLN A 37 9.49 7.26 8.41
CA GLN A 37 9.61 8.21 7.32
C GLN A 37 8.94 7.62 6.08
N CYS A 38 8.42 8.49 5.24
CA CYS A 38 7.91 8.10 3.95
C CYS A 38 9.00 8.25 2.89
N LYS A 39 9.08 7.28 1.98
CA LYS A 39 10.01 7.32 0.84
C LYS A 39 9.33 6.93 -0.45
N THR A 40 9.89 7.41 -1.55
CA THR A 40 9.54 6.92 -2.88
C THR A 40 10.20 5.55 -3.13
N SER A 41 9.41 4.55 -3.52
CA SER A 41 9.91 3.23 -3.91
C SER A 41 10.19 3.17 -5.42
N GLU A 42 10.88 2.12 -5.87
CA GLU A 42 11.07 1.85 -7.31
C GLU A 42 9.86 1.15 -7.97
N VAL A 43 8.78 0.89 -7.21
CA VAL A 43 7.58 0.26 -7.76
C VAL A 43 6.77 1.31 -8.51
N VAL A 44 6.79 1.21 -9.84
CA VAL A 44 6.06 2.09 -10.76
C VAL A 44 4.61 1.62 -10.91
N VAL A 45 3.69 2.58 -10.97
CA VAL A 45 2.28 2.39 -11.29
C VAL A 45 2.00 3.03 -12.64
N GLU A 46 1.52 2.24 -13.60
CA GLU A 46 1.36 2.70 -14.98
C GLU A 46 0.11 3.57 -15.17
N THR A 47 -0.93 3.35 -14.38
CA THR A 47 -2.28 3.89 -14.62
C THR A 47 -2.68 5.03 -13.69
N MET A 48 -1.92 5.30 -12.63
CA MET A 48 -2.26 6.26 -11.57
C MET A 48 -1.02 7.05 -11.13
N SER A 49 -1.22 8.33 -10.77
CA SER A 49 -0.18 9.22 -10.25
C SER A 49 -0.78 10.23 -9.28
N GLY A 50 -0.05 10.62 -8.23
CA GLY A 50 -0.53 11.59 -7.24
C GLY A 50 -1.75 11.11 -6.46
N TRP A 51 -1.83 9.80 -6.18
CA TRP A 51 -3.01 9.15 -5.61
C TRP A 51 -2.85 8.85 -4.12
N ILE A 52 -3.88 9.11 -3.34
CA ILE A 52 -4.01 8.68 -1.94
C ILE A 52 -5.42 8.08 -1.80
N GLU A 53 -5.49 6.82 -1.36
CA GLU A 53 -6.77 6.18 -1.10
C GLU A 53 -7.51 6.86 0.06
N THR A 54 -8.83 6.74 0.12
CA THR A 54 -9.64 7.28 1.23
C THR A 54 -9.58 6.36 2.45
N GLU A 55 -9.92 6.88 3.64
CA GLU A 55 -10.09 6.03 4.83
C GLU A 55 -11.16 4.97 4.65
N ALA A 56 -12.25 5.28 3.93
CA ALA A 56 -13.29 4.29 3.62
C ALA A 56 -12.69 3.11 2.84
N CYS A 57 -11.87 3.40 1.82
CA CYS A 57 -11.19 2.38 1.04
C CYS A 57 -10.26 1.50 1.90
N ILE A 58 -9.40 2.11 2.71
CA ILE A 58 -8.48 1.37 3.60
C ILE A 58 -9.27 0.43 4.53
N ASN A 59 -10.35 0.93 5.14
CA ASN A 59 -11.17 0.15 6.05
C ASN A 59 -11.96 -0.98 5.35
N ASP A 60 -12.52 -0.70 4.17
CA ASP A 60 -13.29 -1.67 3.39
C ASP A 60 -12.41 -2.84 2.93
N CYS A 61 -11.14 -2.57 2.59
CA CYS A 61 -10.14 -3.59 2.26
C CYS A 61 -9.51 -4.28 3.48
N GLY A 62 -9.79 -3.83 4.71
CA GLY A 62 -9.20 -4.38 5.93
C GLY A 62 -7.69 -4.10 6.06
N LEU A 63 -7.26 -2.91 5.62
CA LEU A 63 -5.86 -2.46 5.66
C LEU A 63 -5.59 -1.54 6.86
N ASP A 64 -4.30 -1.35 7.16
CA ASP A 64 -3.80 -0.37 8.12
C ASP A 64 -2.74 0.49 7.43
N ARG A 65 -2.78 1.81 7.63
CA ARG A 65 -1.78 2.73 7.06
C ARG A 65 -0.43 2.71 7.76
N ASN A 66 -0.34 2.09 8.93
CA ASN A 66 0.89 1.97 9.71
C ASN A 66 1.69 0.71 9.33
N VAL A 67 1.57 0.27 8.07
CA VAL A 67 2.34 -0.85 7.54
C VAL A 67 3.67 -0.36 7.02
N VAL A 68 4.76 -0.97 7.50
CA VAL A 68 6.12 -0.72 7.03
C VAL A 68 6.41 -1.61 5.83
N GLY A 69 6.95 -1.01 4.77
CA GLY A 69 7.31 -1.74 3.55
C GLY A 69 6.12 -2.07 2.65
N ILE A 70 6.42 -2.83 1.60
CA ILE A 70 5.46 -3.48 0.72
C ILE A 70 5.78 -4.98 0.78
N SER A 71 4.81 -5.80 1.14
CA SER A 71 5.02 -7.25 1.27
C SER A 71 3.85 -8.04 0.67
N SER A 72 4.18 -9.15 0.01
CA SER A 72 3.23 -10.14 -0.50
C SER A 72 2.76 -11.12 0.59
N ASP A 73 3.36 -11.11 1.79
CA ASP A 73 3.03 -12.05 2.88
C ASP A 73 1.58 -11.93 3.35
N TYR A 74 0.98 -10.73 3.22
CA TYR A 74 -0.44 -10.53 3.52
C TYR A 74 -1.36 -11.45 2.70
N LEU A 75 -0.94 -11.81 1.48
CA LEU A 75 -1.69 -12.73 0.61
C LEU A 75 -1.69 -14.19 1.11
N LEU A 76 -0.89 -14.52 2.14
CA LEU A 76 -0.93 -15.82 2.80
C LEU A 76 -2.10 -15.95 3.78
N SER A 77 -2.73 -14.84 4.17
CA SER A 77 -3.87 -14.82 5.09
C SER A 77 -5.20 -14.89 4.32
N PRO A 78 -5.95 -16.00 4.41
CA PRO A 78 -7.22 -16.14 3.68
C PRO A 78 -8.25 -15.09 4.09
N ASN A 79 -8.27 -14.70 5.37
CA ASN A 79 -9.17 -13.67 5.88
C ASN A 79 -8.87 -12.30 5.27
N PHE A 80 -7.58 -11.99 5.10
CA PHE A 80 -7.15 -10.75 4.46
C PHE A 80 -7.55 -10.73 2.98
N VAL A 81 -7.25 -11.81 2.26
CA VAL A 81 -7.63 -11.94 0.84
C VAL A 81 -9.15 -11.84 0.68
N ALA A 82 -9.95 -12.49 1.52
CA ALA A 82 -11.41 -12.38 1.47
C ALA A 82 -11.92 -10.94 1.68
N LYS A 83 -11.29 -10.16 2.56
CA LYS A 83 -11.62 -8.75 2.76
C LYS A 83 -11.23 -7.89 1.58
N LEU A 84 -10.03 -8.10 1.05
CA LEU A 84 -9.52 -7.42 -0.12
C LEU A 84 -10.36 -7.70 -1.38
N CYS A 85 -10.88 -8.91 -1.51
CA CYS A 85 -11.77 -9.33 -2.60
C CYS A 85 -13.26 -9.06 -2.33
N SER A 86 -13.59 -8.38 -1.23
CA SER A 86 -14.98 -8.01 -0.94
C SER A 86 -15.45 -6.92 -1.90
N GLN A 87 -16.75 -6.91 -2.21
CA GLN A 87 -17.34 -5.94 -3.16
C GLN A 87 -17.00 -4.47 -2.85
N PRO A 88 -17.03 -4.01 -1.57
CA PRO A 88 -16.67 -2.63 -1.24
C PRO A 88 -15.22 -2.30 -1.62
N CYS A 89 -14.26 -3.15 -1.24
CA CYS A 89 -12.86 -2.95 -1.60
C CYS A 89 -12.67 -3.01 -3.13
N PHE A 90 -13.22 -4.05 -3.77
CA PHE A 90 -13.04 -4.29 -5.20
C PHE A 90 -13.59 -3.14 -6.08
N SER A 91 -14.63 -2.45 -5.62
CA SER A 91 -15.28 -1.39 -6.42
C SER A 91 -14.69 0.01 -6.21
N TYR A 92 -14.06 0.27 -5.07
CA TYR A 92 -13.71 1.63 -4.64
C TYR A 92 -12.22 1.85 -4.37
N CYS A 93 -11.38 0.81 -4.47
CA CYS A 93 -9.96 0.86 -4.12
C CYS A 93 -9.02 0.44 -5.26
N PRO A 94 -9.03 1.14 -6.40
CA PRO A 94 -8.30 0.72 -7.59
C PRO A 94 -6.79 0.58 -7.34
N ASN A 95 -6.21 1.45 -6.51
CA ASN A 95 -4.78 1.43 -6.26
C ASN A 95 -4.36 0.29 -5.31
N ILE A 96 -5.21 -0.07 -4.35
CA ILE A 96 -4.98 -1.24 -3.50
C ILE A 96 -5.05 -2.54 -4.33
N LEU A 97 -6.06 -2.66 -5.19
CA LEU A 97 -6.24 -3.85 -6.02
C LEU A 97 -5.09 -4.00 -7.01
N ASP A 98 -4.66 -2.91 -7.63
CA ASP A 98 -3.46 -2.91 -8.48
C ASP A 98 -2.23 -3.43 -7.73
N LEU A 99 -1.97 -2.91 -6.52
CA LEU A 99 -0.82 -3.33 -5.71
C LEU A 99 -0.82 -4.83 -5.46
N TYR A 100 -1.91 -5.35 -4.88
CA TYR A 100 -1.96 -6.73 -4.44
C TYR A 100 -2.17 -7.72 -5.60
N SER A 101 -2.79 -7.30 -6.71
CA SER A 101 -2.82 -8.09 -7.94
C SER A 101 -1.42 -8.26 -8.53
N ASN A 102 -0.64 -7.17 -8.60
CA ASN A 102 0.75 -7.21 -9.08
C ASN A 102 1.64 -8.06 -8.17
N LEU A 103 1.48 -7.94 -6.84
CA LEU A 103 2.18 -8.81 -5.89
C LEU A 103 1.77 -10.28 -6.04
N ALA A 104 0.48 -10.58 -6.17
CA ALA A 104 0.00 -11.95 -6.36
C ALA A 104 0.55 -12.57 -7.64
N GLN A 105 0.56 -11.81 -8.75
CA GLN A 105 1.11 -12.26 -10.02
C GLN A 105 2.62 -12.54 -9.93
N ALA A 106 3.39 -11.67 -9.25
CA ALA A 106 4.81 -11.89 -9.01
C ALA A 106 5.09 -13.15 -8.17
N GLU A 107 4.19 -13.50 -7.26
CA GLU A 107 4.24 -14.72 -6.44
C GLU A 107 3.65 -15.97 -7.14
N GLY A 108 3.13 -15.84 -8.37
CA GLY A 108 2.45 -16.94 -9.07
C GLY A 108 1.15 -17.40 -8.39
N LYS A 109 0.47 -16.51 -7.65
CA LYS A 109 -0.81 -16.77 -6.97
C LYS A 109 -1.98 -16.19 -7.74
N ILE A 110 -3.15 -16.81 -7.56
CA ILE A 110 -4.40 -16.30 -8.11
C ILE A 110 -4.98 -15.23 -7.15
N PHE A 111 -5.50 -14.15 -7.72
CA PHE A 111 -6.07 -13.00 -7.00
C PHE A 111 -7.58 -12.94 -7.21
N CYS A 112 -8.35 -12.95 -6.11
CA CYS A 112 -9.82 -12.78 -6.11
C CYS A 112 -10.60 -13.65 -7.10
N THR A 113 -10.35 -14.96 -7.11
CA THR A 113 -11.13 -15.97 -7.88
C THR A 113 -11.96 -16.86 -7.00
#